data_AF-A0A386HTK1-F1
#
_entry.id   AF-A0A386HTK1-F1
#
_cell.length_a   1.000
_cell.length_b   1.000
_cell.length_c   1.000
_cell.angle_alpha   90.00
_cell.angle_beta   90.00
_cell.angle_gamma   90.00
#
_symmetry.space_group_name_H-M   'P 1'
#
loop_
_entity.id
_entity.type
_entity.pdbx_description
1 polymer ?
#
loop_
_entity_poly.entity_id
_entity_poly.type
_entity_poly.pdbx_seq_one_letter_code
_entity_poly.pdbx_strand_id
1 'polypeptide(L)' 'MPDAESDVDLLINFDPEQKSYDNFMELSFFLEDLLGRKVEIIRPQSLNKYIDPHILNQAETVAH' A
#
# COMPACT_ATOMS: atom_id res chain seq x y z
N MET A 1 -19.51 -12.30 -5.27
CA MET A 1 -18.48 -12.48 -4.22
C MET A 1 -17.38 -11.50 -4.56
N PRO A 2 -16.80 -10.75 -3.61
CA PRO A 2 -15.66 -9.91 -3.95
C PRO A 2 -14.58 -10.84 -4.49
N ASP A 3 -14.06 -10.54 -5.68
CA ASP A 3 -13.16 -11.42 -6.41
C ASP A 3 -11.97 -11.80 -5.55
N ALA A 4 -11.76 -13.10 -5.36
CA ALA A 4 -10.64 -13.65 -4.59
C ALA A 4 -9.27 -13.36 -5.26
N GLU A 5 -9.29 -12.84 -6.50
CA GLU A 5 -8.13 -12.34 -7.23
C GLU A 5 -7.96 -10.81 -7.15
N SER A 6 -8.76 -10.11 -6.33
CA SER A 6 -8.58 -8.66 -6.16
C SER A 6 -7.26 -8.38 -5.47
N ASP A 7 -6.35 -7.74 -6.19
CA ASP A 7 -5.12 -7.13 -5.66
C ASP A 7 -5.47 -6.19 -4.48
N VAL A 8 -4.57 -6.09 -3.49
CA VAL A 8 -4.70 -5.15 -2.37
C VAL A 8 -3.73 -3.99 -2.57
N ASP A 9 -4.29 -2.81 -2.80
CA ASP A 9 -3.52 -1.56 -2.85
C ASP A 9 -3.36 -0.97 -1.45
N LEU A 10 -2.10 -0.77 -1.01
CA LEU A 10 -1.78 -0.16 0.27
C LEU A 10 -1.02 1.14 0.07
N LEU A 11 -1.62 2.25 0.51
CA LEU A 11 -0.99 3.56 0.51
C LEU A 11 -0.13 3.72 1.77
N ILE A 12 1.19 3.73 1.61
CA ILE A 12 2.13 3.73 2.74
C ILE A 12 3.01 4.98 2.73
N ASN A 13 3.15 5.60 3.90
CA ASN A 13 4.15 6.62 4.18
C ASN A 13 5.26 6.01 5.02
N PHE A 14 6.43 5.82 4.40
CA PHE A 14 7.64 5.43 5.14
C PHE A 14 8.21 6.63 5.89
N ASP A 15 8.67 6.40 7.11
CA ASP A 15 9.57 7.33 7.79
C ASP A 15 10.81 7.55 6.90
N PRO A 16 11.24 8.80 6.63
CA PRO A 16 12.42 9.10 5.83
C PRO A 16 13.67 8.33 6.24
N GLU A 17 13.85 8.05 7.54
CA GLU A 17 15.01 7.31 8.07
C GLU A 17 14.95 5.81 7.78
N GLN A 18 13.75 5.28 7.53
CA GLN A 18 13.49 3.87 7.22
C GLN A 18 13.16 3.63 5.74
N LYS A 19 13.29 4.66 4.89
CA LYS A 19 12.99 4.60 3.46
C LYS A 19 14.16 3.94 2.70
N SER A 20 14.33 2.64 2.90
CA SER A 20 15.22 1.79 2.09
C SER A 20 14.41 0.93 1.12
N TYR A 21 15.04 0.49 0.03
CA TYR A 21 14.42 -0.46 -0.90
C TYR A 21 14.18 -1.82 -0.21
N ASP A 22 15.11 -2.22 0.67
CA ASP A 22 15.03 -3.48 1.40
C ASP A 22 13.80 -3.50 2.33
N ASN A 23 13.57 -2.44 3.11
CA ASN A 23 12.40 -2.33 3.98
C ASN A 23 11.08 -2.35 3.19
N PHE A 24 11.08 -1.77 1.99
CA PHE A 24 9.92 -1.81 1.09
C PHE A 24 9.63 -3.24 0.61
N MET A 25 10.67 -3.96 0.18
CA MET A 25 10.53 -5.34 -0.29
C MET A 25 10.12 -6.29 0.85
N GLU A 26 10.74 -6.16 2.02
CA GLU A 26 10.39 -6.94 3.21
C GLU A 26 8.94 -6.72 3.63
N LEU A 27 8.47 -5.46 3.62
CA LEU A 27 7.09 -5.13 3.91
C LEU A 27 6.13 -5.74 2.87
N SER A 28 6.48 -5.70 1.58
CA SER A 28 5.68 -6.31 0.52
C SER A 28 5.50 -7.80 0.76
N PHE A 29 6.60 -8.53 1.00
CA PHE A 29 6.53 -9.97 1.24
C PHE A 29 5.78 -10.32 2.53
N PHE A 30 5.98 -9.54 3.60
CA PHE A 30 5.27 -9.73 4.85
C PHE A 30 3.74 -9.59 4.67
N LEU A 31 3.30 -8.59 3.91
CA LEU A 31 1.87 -8.34 3.68
C LEU A 31 1.25 -9.39 2.75
N GLU A 32 1.98 -9.85 1.74
CA GLU A 32 1.52 -10.94 0.87
C GLU A 32 1.36 -12.25 1.64
N ASP A 33 2.32 -12.60 2.52
CA ASP A 33 2.23 -13.78 3.38
C ASP A 33 1.07 -13.68 4.38
N LEU A 34 0.90 -12.50 4.99
CA LEU A 34 -0.17 -12.25 5.97
C LEU A 34 -1.57 -12.30 5.33
N LEU A 35 -1.73 -11.76 4.13
CA LEU A 35 -3.03 -11.64 3.46
C LEU A 35 -3.32 -12.80 2.50
N GLY A 36 -2.32 -13.62 2.15
CA GLY A 36 -2.43 -14.74 1.22
C GLY A 36 -2.76 -14.34 -0.22
N ARG A 37 -2.45 -13.09 -0.61
CA ARG A 37 -2.74 -12.51 -1.93
C ARG A 37 -1.74 -11.41 -2.26
N LYS A 38 -1.66 -11.07 -3.55
CA LYS A 38 -0.74 -10.03 -4.05
C LYS A 38 -1.07 -8.66 -3.47
N VAL A 39 -0.02 -7.94 -3.07
CA VAL A 39 -0.11 -6.63 -2.43
C VAL A 39 0.67 -5.62 -3.24
N GLU A 40 0.03 -4.52 -3.63
CA GLU A 40 0.67 -3.40 -4.29
C GLU A 40 0.90 -2.26 -3.28
N ILE A 41 2.16 -1.96 -2.99
CA ILE A 41 2.53 -0.84 -2.12
C ILE A 41 2.65 0.43 -2.95
N ILE A 42 1.75 1.37 -2.70
CA ILE A 42 1.69 2.69 -3.34
C ILE A 42 2.28 3.72 -2.40
N ARG A 43 3.14 4.61 -2.92
CA ARG A 43 3.60 5.79 -2.19
C ARG A 43 2.71 6.98 -2.55
N PRO A 44 2.35 7.87 -1.60
CA PRO A 44 1.57 9.04 -1.96
C PRO A 44 2.30 10.00 -2.91
N GLN A 45 3.64 9.97 -2.96
CA GLN A 45 4.39 10.70 -4.00
C GLN A 45 4.32 10.07 -5.39
N SER A 46 4.00 8.77 -5.50
CA SER A 46 3.76 8.10 -6.78
C SER A 46 2.30 8.17 -7.22
N LEU A 47 1.40 8.67 -6.37
CA LEU A 47 0.06 9.06 -6.81
C LEU A 47 0.25 10.21 -7.80
N ASN A 48 0.08 9.90 -9.08
CA ASN A 48 0.05 10.94 -10.09
C ASN A 48 -1.08 11.92 -9.73
N LYS A 49 -0.91 13.20 -10.06
CA LYS A 49 -1.85 14.32 -9.85
C LYS A 49 -3.25 14.12 -10.50
N TYR A 50 -3.50 12.94 -11.07
CA TYR A 50 -4.72 12.47 -11.68
C TYR A 50 -5.44 11.39 -10.86
N ILE A 51 -4.90 10.97 -9.71
CA ILE A 51 -5.67 10.10 -8.81
C ILE A 51 -6.75 10.93 -8.17
N ASP A 52 -7.97 10.53 -8.46
CA ASP A 52 -9.19 11.20 -8.07
C ASP A 52 -9.18 11.43 -6.56
N PRO A 53 -9.35 12.69 -6.06
CA PRO A 53 -9.46 12.98 -4.64
C PRO A 53 -10.48 12.11 -3.91
N HIS A 54 -11.44 11.54 -4.63
CA HIS A 54 -12.39 10.58 -4.11
C HIS A 54 -11.74 9.29 -3.56
N ILE A 55 -10.62 8.82 -4.11
CA ILE A 55 -9.89 7.64 -3.62
C ILE A 55 -9.20 7.93 -2.29
N LEU A 56 -8.58 9.11 -2.15
CA LEU A 56 -7.96 9.54 -0.89
C LEU A 56 -8.98 9.67 0.25
N ASN A 57 -10.23 10.03 -0.07
CA ASN A 57 -11.32 10.11 0.92
C ASN A 57 -11.81 8.74 1.42
N GLN A 58 -11.45 7.64 0.74
CA GLN A 58 -11.80 6.27 1.17
C GLN A 58 -10.65 5.59 1.92
N ALA A 59 -9.46 6.20 1.97
CA ALA A 59 -8.31 5.65 2.67
C ALA A 59 -8.48 5.80 4.19
N GLU A 60 -8.42 4.69 4.92
CA GLU A 60 -8.44 4.69 6.39
C GLU A 60 -7.00 4.63 6.93
N THR A 61 -6.66 5.56 7.81
CA THR A 61 -5.34 5.59 8.45
C THR A 61 -5.36 4.68 9.68
N VAL A 62 -4.62 3.58 9.62
CA VAL A 62 -4.42 2.68 10.77
C VAL A 62 -3.11 3.06 11.44
N ALA A 63 -3.18 3.71 12.60
CA ALA A 63 -2.03 3.95 13.47
C ALA A 63 -2.19 3.11 14.74
N HIS A 64 -1.16 2.32 15.09
CA HIS A 64 -1.06 1.64 16.38
C HIS A 64 0.01 2.31 17.22
#